data_AF-A0A382FJ07-F1
#
_entry.id   AF-A0A382FJ07-F1
#
_cell.length_a   1.000
_cell.length_b   1.000
_cell.length_c   1.000
_cell.angle_alpha   90.00
_cell.angle_beta   90.00
_cell.angle_gamma   90.00
#
_symmetry.space_group_name_H-M   'P 1'
#
loop_
_entity.id
_entity.type
_entity.pdbx_description
1 polymer ?
#
loop_
_entity_poly.entity_id
_entity_poly.type
_entity_poly.pdbx_seq_one_letter_code
_entity_poly.pdbx_strand_id
1 'polypeptide(L)'
;VHYVGQPVAVIAAESPEAARLARKQSRLEIEEREPVFTIEQALAQEEFLGVSRKIERGDFSKAWNEAEHRLEGTFHCNGQEHFYLESQAVLAWPGEEGQLHIHSSTQNTSEIQQVVAEALDLGFHQVVSDCKRMGGGFGGKETQTAIPAVMAALVAHKLKRPARVVFSKDDDMKTTGKRHP
;
A
#
# COMPACT_ATOMS: atom_id res chain seq x y z
N VAL A 1 13.64 -4.06 7.06
CA VAL A 1 12.25 -4.50 6.82
C VAL A 1 11.43 -4.08 8.02
N HIS A 2 10.33 -3.36 7.82
CA HIS A 2 9.52 -2.80 8.91
C HIS A 2 8.26 -3.62 9.21
N TYR A 3 7.73 -4.35 8.22
CA TYR A 3 6.54 -5.17 8.39
C TYR A 3 6.57 -6.41 7.48
N VAL A 4 5.84 -7.46 7.87
CA VAL A 4 5.66 -8.67 7.06
C VAL A 4 4.82 -8.32 5.83
N GLY A 5 5.31 -8.66 4.64
CA GLY A 5 4.69 -8.29 3.37
C GLY A 5 5.31 -7.06 2.70
N GLN A 6 6.26 -6.37 3.36
CA GLN A 6 7.00 -5.28 2.73
C GLN A 6 7.77 -5.78 1.51
N PRO A 7 7.57 -5.21 0.32
CA PRO A 7 8.37 -5.57 -0.84
C PRO A 7 9.83 -5.15 -0.66
N VAL A 8 10.75 -6.08 -0.94
CA VAL A 8 12.21 -5.87 -0.80
C VAL A 8 12.97 -5.99 -2.12
N ALA A 9 12.45 -6.78 -3.07
CA ALA A 9 13.04 -7.00 -4.38
C ALA A 9 11.95 -7.38 -5.40
N VAL A 10 12.18 -7.03 -6.66
CA VAL A 10 11.29 -7.37 -7.78
C VAL A 10 11.99 -8.40 -8.67
N ILE A 11 11.34 -9.54 -8.89
CA ILE A 11 11.82 -10.58 -9.81
C ILE A 11 10.98 -10.50 -11.09
N ALA A 12 11.64 -10.18 -12.20
CA ALA A 12 11.03 -10.23 -13.53
C ALA A 12 11.43 -11.52 -14.25
N ALA A 13 10.47 -12.17 -14.89
CA ALA A 13 10.71 -13.35 -15.73
C ALA A 13 9.72 -13.36 -16.91
N GLU A 14 10.02 -14.17 -17.92
CA GLU A 14 9.19 -14.25 -19.14
C GLU A 14 7.87 -15.00 -18.92
N SER A 15 7.74 -15.73 -17.81
CA SER A 15 6.50 -16.40 -17.42
C SER A 15 6.24 -16.27 -15.92
N PRO A 16 4.95 -16.31 -15.48
CA PRO A 16 4.61 -16.33 -14.06
C PRO A 16 5.22 -17.50 -13.31
N GLU A 17 5.32 -18.68 -13.96
CA GLU A 17 5.91 -19.87 -13.37
C GLU A 17 7.41 -19.69 -13.12
N ALA A 18 8.14 -19.10 -14.06
CA ALA A 18 9.56 -18.80 -13.90
C ALA A 18 9.80 -17.80 -12.77
N ALA A 19 9.00 -16.74 -12.68
CA ALA A 19 9.08 -15.78 -11.57
C ALA A 19 8.81 -16.44 -10.21
N ARG A 20 7.81 -17.32 -10.14
CA ARG A 20 7.45 -18.07 -8.93
C ARG A 20 8.57 -19.02 -8.49
N LEU A 21 9.21 -19.72 -9.42
CA LEU A 21 10.32 -20.62 -9.14
C LEU A 21 11.56 -19.85 -8.68
N ALA A 22 11.90 -18.74 -9.35
CA ALA A 22 12.98 -17.86 -8.94
C ALA A 22 12.75 -17.32 -7.52
N ARG A 23 11.54 -16.83 -7.21
CA ARG A 23 11.16 -16.37 -5.86
C ARG A 23 11.37 -17.42 -4.78
N LYS A 24 11.09 -18.70 -5.07
CA LYS A 24 11.30 -19.81 -4.12
C LYS A 24 12.78 -20.11 -3.84
N GLN A 25 13.67 -19.74 -4.76
CA GLN A 25 15.12 -19.94 -4.63
C GLN A 25 15.81 -18.74 -3.98
N SER A 26 15.19 -17.55 -4.03
CA SER A 26 15.69 -16.36 -3.38
C SER A 26 15.76 -16.52 -1.86
N ARG A 27 16.87 -16.06 -1.28
CA ARG A 27 17.07 -15.99 0.17
C ARG A 27 17.35 -14.55 0.56
N LEU A 28 16.75 -14.12 1.67
CA LEU A 28 17.00 -12.82 2.26
C LEU A 28 17.61 -13.04 3.64
N GLU A 29 18.73 -12.39 3.89
CA GLU A 29 19.33 -12.31 5.21
C GLU A 29 18.81 -11.01 5.83
N ILE A 30 18.06 -11.14 6.93
CA ILE A 30 17.44 -10.01 7.62
C ILE A 30 17.90 -10.09 9.08
N GLU A 31 18.51 -9.01 9.55
CA GLU A 31 18.81 -8.84 10.98
C GLU A 31 17.49 -8.59 11.74
N GLU A 32 17.21 -9.45 12.72
CA GLU A 32 16.03 -9.32 13.57
C GLU A 32 16.18 -8.15 14.54
N ARG A 33 15.08 -7.42 14.75
CA ARG A 33 14.96 -6.32 15.70
C ARG A 33 13.68 -6.47 16.48
N GLU A 34 13.63 -5.88 17.67
CA GLU A 34 12.43 -5.91 18.52
C GLU A 34 11.25 -5.22 17.81
N PRO A 35 10.14 -5.93 17.55
CA PRO A 35 9.01 -5.37 16.83
C PRO A 35 7.93 -4.80 17.77
N VAL A 36 7.18 -3.81 17.29
CA VAL A 36 5.99 -3.26 17.94
C VAL A 36 4.74 -3.72 17.17
N PHE A 37 3.86 -4.48 17.82
CA PHE A 37 2.70 -5.11 17.16
C PHE A 37 1.34 -4.58 17.63
N THR A 38 1.27 -4.01 18.82
CA THR A 38 0.02 -3.59 19.47
C THR A 38 -0.01 -2.09 19.74
N ILE A 39 -1.22 -1.54 19.84
CA ILE A 39 -1.43 -0.12 20.17
C ILE A 39 -0.86 0.17 21.57
N GLU A 40 -1.03 -0.76 22.51
CA GLU A 40 -0.53 -0.65 23.87
C GLU A 40 1.01 -0.61 23.93
N GLN A 41 1.70 -1.43 23.12
CA GLN A 41 3.15 -1.37 23.01
C GLN A 41 3.62 -0.04 22.41
N ALA A 42 2.97 0.44 21.34
CA ALA A 42 3.32 1.71 20.71
C ALA A 42 3.11 2.89 21.69
N LEU A 43 2.03 2.87 22.47
CA LEU A 43 1.76 3.86 23.52
C LEU A 43 2.82 3.85 24.62
N ALA A 44 3.22 2.65 25.08
CA ALA A 44 4.24 2.51 26.12
C ALA A 44 5.65 2.96 25.65
N GLN A 45 5.91 2.91 24.35
CA GLN A 45 7.18 3.32 23.73
C GLN A 45 7.13 4.74 23.14
N GLU A 46 5.98 5.43 23.24
CA GLU A 46 5.73 6.74 22.63
C GLU A 46 5.98 6.78 21.10
N GLU A 47 5.70 5.67 20.42
CA GLU A 47 5.83 5.55 18.96
C GLU A 47 4.55 5.99 18.24
N PHE A 48 4.52 7.24 17.77
CA PHE A 48 3.34 7.84 17.13
C PHE A 48 3.57 8.25 15.67
N LEU A 49 2.53 8.09 14.86
CA LEU A 49 2.47 8.66 13.51
C LEU A 49 1.88 10.07 13.57
N GLY A 50 2.75 11.07 13.72
CA GLY A 50 2.37 12.49 13.71
C GLY A 50 1.94 13.03 15.08
N VAL A 51 1.23 14.16 15.06
CA VAL A 51 0.84 14.89 16.28
C VAL A 51 -0.59 14.58 16.71
N SER A 52 -0.83 14.60 18.03
CA SER A 52 -2.17 14.43 18.60
C SER A 52 -3.12 15.52 18.09
N ARG A 53 -4.31 15.10 17.65
CA ARG A 53 -5.37 15.99 17.16
C ARG A 53 -6.52 15.98 18.17
N LYS A 54 -6.95 17.17 18.59
CA LYS A 54 -7.99 17.35 19.60
C LYS A 54 -9.10 18.25 19.08
N ILE A 55 -10.34 17.83 19.28
CA ILE A 55 -11.55 18.61 18.98
C ILE A 55 -12.36 18.68 20.27
N GLU A 56 -12.64 19.89 20.76
CA GLU A 56 -13.37 20.11 22.01
C GLU A 56 -14.48 21.14 21.84
N ARG A 57 -15.55 20.97 22.63
CA ARG A 57 -16.68 21.90 22.64
C ARG A 57 -17.35 21.90 24.02
N GLY A 58 -17.54 23.10 24.59
CA GLY A 58 -18.18 23.27 25.90
C GLY A 58 -17.25 22.96 27.08
N ASP A 59 -17.85 22.83 28.26
CA ASP A 59 -17.14 22.52 29.52
C ASP A 59 -17.42 21.07 29.94
N PHE A 60 -16.52 20.17 29.54
CA PHE A 60 -16.61 18.74 29.87
C PHE A 60 -16.58 18.52 31.38
N SER A 61 -15.67 19.19 32.10
CA SER A 61 -15.47 19.00 33.54
C SER A 61 -16.73 19.31 34.33
N LYS A 62 -17.41 20.42 33.99
CA LYS A 62 -18.70 20.77 34.62
C LYS A 62 -19.77 19.73 34.31
N ALA A 63 -19.98 19.40 33.03
CA ALA A 63 -21.00 18.45 32.60
C ALA A 63 -20.80 17.05 33.22
N TRP A 64 -19.55 16.60 33.30
CA TRP A 64 -19.19 15.32 33.93
C TRP A 64 -19.51 15.32 35.42
N ASN A 65 -19.15 16.39 36.14
CA ASN A 65 -19.37 16.49 37.59
C ASN A 65 -20.85 16.65 37.96
N GLU A 66 -21.67 17.25 37.10
CA GLU A 66 -23.11 17.45 37.34
C GLU A 66 -23.98 16.26 36.89
N ALA A 67 -23.44 15.30 36.13
CA ALA A 67 -24.20 14.17 35.61
C ALA A 67 -24.64 13.18 36.72
N GLU A 68 -25.91 12.78 36.71
CA GLU A 68 -26.52 11.80 37.63
C GLU A 68 -25.99 10.37 37.39
N HIS A 69 -25.71 10.01 36.14
CA HIS A 69 -25.19 8.71 35.75
C HIS A 69 -23.91 8.89 34.95
N ARG A 70 -22.91 8.07 35.25
CA ARG A 70 -21.62 8.03 34.55
C ARG A 70 -21.30 6.58 34.19
N LEU A 71 -20.81 6.38 32.98
CA LEU A 71 -20.35 5.09 32.48
C LEU A 71 -18.97 5.28 31.86
N GLU A 72 -18.06 4.39 32.23
CA GLU A 72 -16.72 4.32 31.66
C GLU A 72 -16.48 2.89 31.15
N GLY A 73 -15.76 2.79 30.03
CA GLY A 73 -15.41 1.52 29.43
C GLY A 73 -14.51 1.70 28.22
N THR A 74 -13.96 0.59 27.76
CA THR A 74 -13.11 0.53 26.57
C THR A 74 -13.78 -0.31 25.50
N PHE A 75 -13.70 0.13 24.25
CA PHE A 75 -14.21 -0.57 23.09
C PHE A 75 -13.10 -0.70 22.05
N HIS A 76 -12.94 -1.90 21.49
CA HIS A 76 -11.96 -2.18 20.45
C HIS A 76 -12.68 -2.56 19.14
N CYS A 77 -12.20 -2.05 18.01
CA CYS A 77 -12.81 -2.27 16.70
C CYS A 77 -11.77 -2.78 15.69
N ASN A 78 -11.69 -4.10 15.52
CA ASN A 78 -10.64 -4.70 14.70
C ASN A 78 -10.62 -4.23 13.23
N GLY A 79 -9.46 -4.40 12.60
CA GLY A 79 -9.27 -4.11 11.19
C GLY A 79 -10.09 -5.01 10.26
N GLN A 80 -10.22 -4.57 9.01
CA GLN A 80 -11.05 -5.21 8.00
C GLN A 80 -10.37 -5.14 6.64
N GLU A 81 -10.26 -6.30 5.99
CA GLU A 81 -9.77 -6.40 4.61
C GLU A 81 -10.82 -5.88 3.62
N HIS A 82 -10.37 -5.17 2.59
CA HIS A 82 -11.24 -4.64 1.53
C HIS A 82 -11.86 -5.77 0.71
N PHE A 83 -11.06 -6.80 0.47
CA PHE A 83 -11.44 -8.01 -0.23
C PHE A 83 -12.10 -7.78 -1.60
N TYR A 84 -11.69 -6.75 -2.34
CA TYR A 84 -12.08 -6.58 -3.74
C TYR A 84 -11.83 -7.87 -4.55
N LEU A 85 -12.73 -8.19 -5.48
CA LEU A 85 -12.67 -9.46 -6.21
C LEU A 85 -11.52 -9.50 -7.22
N GLU A 86 -11.22 -8.36 -7.84
CA GLU A 86 -10.00 -8.20 -8.63
C GLU A 86 -8.86 -7.74 -7.72
N SER A 87 -7.85 -8.58 -7.51
CA SER A 87 -6.62 -8.18 -6.80
C SER A 87 -5.90 -6.99 -7.48
N GLN A 88 -4.88 -6.45 -6.84
CA GLN A 88 -4.00 -5.46 -7.45
C GLN A 88 -3.40 -6.00 -8.75
N ALA A 89 -3.55 -5.22 -9.82
CA ALA A 89 -3.09 -5.57 -11.16
C ALA A 89 -2.59 -4.31 -11.88
N VAL A 90 -1.38 -4.41 -12.45
CA VAL A 90 -0.77 -3.34 -13.23
C VAL A 90 -0.05 -3.90 -14.44
N LEU A 91 -0.21 -3.23 -15.57
CA LEU A 91 0.54 -3.42 -16.81
C LEU A 91 1.26 -2.10 -17.12
N ALA A 92 2.58 -2.16 -17.28
CA ALA A 92 3.40 -1.04 -17.70
C ALA A 92 4.06 -1.34 -19.05
N TRP A 93 4.17 -0.35 -19.94
CA TRP A 93 4.92 -0.49 -21.18
C TRP A 93 5.65 0.81 -21.55
N PRO A 94 6.84 0.69 -22.16
CA PRO A 94 7.58 1.85 -22.64
C PRO A 94 6.89 2.48 -23.86
N GLY A 95 6.93 3.80 -23.92
CA GLY A 95 6.64 4.62 -25.10
C GLY A 95 7.92 5.15 -25.74
N GLU A 96 7.79 6.22 -26.52
CA GLU A 96 8.92 6.91 -27.15
C GLU A 96 9.70 7.76 -26.12
N GLU A 97 10.98 8.04 -26.38
CA GLU A 97 11.80 8.95 -25.57
C GLU A 97 11.79 8.68 -24.05
N GLY A 98 11.70 7.41 -23.66
CA GLY A 98 11.70 7.00 -22.26
C GLY A 98 10.36 7.16 -21.53
N GLN A 99 9.28 7.52 -22.25
CA GLN A 99 7.93 7.56 -21.71
C GLN A 99 7.46 6.20 -21.21
N LEU A 100 6.50 6.21 -20.29
CA LEU A 100 5.86 5.01 -19.74
C LEU A 100 4.35 5.19 -19.70
N HIS A 101 3.65 4.15 -20.13
CA HIS A 101 2.22 4.01 -19.95
C HIS A 101 1.95 2.97 -18.87
N ILE A 102 1.04 3.29 -17.95
CA ILE A 102 0.68 2.47 -16.80
C ILE A 102 -0.83 2.26 -16.80
N HIS A 103 -1.26 1.06 -17.18
CA HIS A 103 -2.64 0.63 -16.99
C HIS A 103 -2.77 -0.09 -15.66
N SER A 104 -3.56 0.45 -14.75
CA SER A 104 -3.69 -0.12 -13.41
C SER A 104 -5.14 -0.16 -12.93
N SER A 105 -5.43 -1.15 -12.10
CA SER A 105 -6.67 -1.19 -11.31
C SER A 105 -6.49 -0.27 -10.11
N THR A 106 -6.73 1.04 -10.29
CA THR A 106 -6.49 2.10 -9.29
C THR A 106 -7.68 3.07 -9.18
N GLN A 107 -7.91 3.61 -7.98
CA GLN A 107 -8.83 4.72 -7.75
C GLN A 107 -8.17 6.10 -7.97
N ASN A 108 -6.85 6.16 -8.05
CA ASN A 108 -6.10 7.42 -8.10
C ASN A 108 -4.98 7.38 -9.15
N THR A 109 -5.30 7.61 -10.43
CA THR A 109 -4.31 7.61 -11.51
C THR A 109 -3.27 8.74 -11.38
N SER A 110 -3.63 9.86 -10.76
CA SER A 110 -2.72 10.99 -10.53
C SER A 110 -1.59 10.63 -9.56
N GLU A 111 -1.89 9.93 -8.47
CA GLU A 111 -0.85 9.45 -7.54
C GLU A 111 0.04 8.41 -8.19
N ILE A 112 -0.53 7.48 -8.98
CA ILE A 112 0.28 6.50 -9.73
C ILE A 112 1.27 7.20 -10.66
N GLN A 113 0.83 8.21 -11.41
CA GLN A 113 1.70 9.00 -12.28
C GLN A 113 2.85 9.64 -11.48
N GLN A 114 2.53 10.32 -10.38
CA GLN A 114 3.49 11.04 -9.56
C GLN A 114 4.53 10.09 -8.95
N VAL A 115 4.08 9.03 -8.30
CA VAL A 115 4.96 8.07 -7.61
C VAL A 115 5.85 7.32 -8.59
N VAL A 116 5.32 6.90 -9.75
CA VAL A 116 6.15 6.23 -10.78
C VAL A 116 7.19 7.17 -11.36
N ALA A 117 6.81 8.41 -11.64
CA ALA A 117 7.73 9.40 -12.18
C ALA A 117 8.85 9.72 -11.19
N GLU A 118 8.52 9.94 -9.91
CA GLU A 118 9.49 10.18 -8.86
C GLU A 118 10.42 8.97 -8.64
N ALA A 119 9.87 7.76 -8.57
CA ALA A 119 10.65 6.54 -8.35
C ALA A 119 11.65 6.23 -9.47
N LEU A 120 11.40 6.72 -10.68
CA LEU A 120 12.23 6.47 -11.87
C LEU A 120 12.99 7.71 -12.36
N ASP A 121 12.94 8.82 -11.62
CA ASP A 121 13.54 10.11 -11.99
C ASP A 121 13.10 10.59 -13.38
N LEU A 122 11.79 10.52 -13.63
CA LEU A 122 11.14 10.99 -14.86
C LEU A 122 10.30 12.24 -14.60
N GLY A 123 10.09 13.05 -15.64
CA GLY A 123 9.09 14.10 -15.61
C GLY A 123 7.68 13.52 -15.59
N PHE A 124 6.74 14.18 -14.90
CA PHE A 124 5.32 13.74 -14.87
C PHE A 124 4.71 13.61 -16.26
N HIS A 125 5.12 14.47 -17.19
CA HIS A 125 4.69 14.43 -18.60
C HIS A 125 5.14 13.17 -19.35
N GLN A 126 6.14 12.44 -18.84
CA GLN A 126 6.65 11.20 -19.43
C GLN A 126 5.89 9.97 -18.94
N VAL A 127 5.03 10.11 -17.93
CA VAL A 127 4.26 8.99 -17.36
C VAL A 127 2.78 9.23 -17.60
N VAL A 128 2.12 8.29 -18.26
CA VAL A 128 0.67 8.30 -18.47
C VAL A 128 0.07 7.15 -17.68
N SER A 129 -0.83 7.45 -16.73
CA SER A 129 -1.58 6.42 -16.00
C SER A 129 -3.04 6.39 -16.43
N ASP A 130 -3.53 5.21 -16.77
CA ASP A 130 -4.92 4.98 -17.14
C ASP A 130 -5.57 3.84 -16.33
N CYS A 131 -6.88 3.97 -16.12
CA CYS A 131 -7.71 2.95 -15.49
C CYS A 131 -9.07 2.92 -16.20
N LYS A 132 -9.41 1.79 -16.83
CA LYS A 132 -10.71 1.65 -17.50
C LYS A 132 -11.84 1.32 -16.54
N ARG A 133 -11.61 0.34 -15.65
CA ARG A 133 -12.54 -0.12 -14.61
C ARG A 133 -11.76 -0.93 -13.56
N MET A 134 -12.37 -1.15 -12.40
CA MET A 134 -11.85 -2.02 -11.34
C MET A 134 -12.91 -3.04 -10.91
N GLY A 135 -12.48 -4.25 -10.55
CA GLY A 135 -13.30 -5.26 -9.87
C GLY A 135 -13.41 -5.03 -8.36
N GLY A 136 -13.75 -3.80 -7.96
CA GLY A 136 -13.77 -3.33 -6.57
C GLY A 136 -12.47 -2.63 -6.15
N GLY A 137 -12.58 -1.72 -5.17
CA GLY A 137 -11.46 -0.93 -4.62
C GLY A 137 -11.64 -0.60 -3.14
N PHE A 138 -12.76 0.05 -2.78
CA PHE A 138 -13.18 0.31 -1.39
C PHE A 138 -12.16 1.09 -0.54
N GLY A 139 -11.33 1.92 -1.15
CA GLY A 139 -10.22 2.66 -0.52
C GLY A 139 -8.88 1.92 -0.61
N GLY A 140 -8.90 0.58 -0.70
CA GLY A 140 -7.69 -0.24 -0.80
C GLY A 140 -6.95 -0.12 -2.14
N LYS A 141 -7.51 0.61 -3.11
CA LYS A 141 -6.86 0.94 -4.39
C LYS A 141 -6.68 2.45 -4.58
N GLU A 142 -6.84 3.23 -3.51
CA GLU A 142 -6.55 4.66 -3.55
C GLU A 142 -5.04 4.90 -3.65
N THR A 143 -4.28 4.41 -2.67
CA THR A 143 -2.80 4.59 -2.65
C THR A 143 -2.02 3.31 -2.85
N GLN A 144 -2.58 2.17 -2.46
CA GLN A 144 -1.82 0.91 -2.35
C GLN A 144 -1.45 0.32 -3.72
N THR A 145 -2.14 0.73 -4.78
CA THR A 145 -1.78 0.37 -6.16
C THR A 145 -0.45 0.98 -6.60
N ALA A 146 0.07 2.01 -5.90
CA ALA A 146 1.39 2.59 -6.16
C ALA A 146 2.51 1.54 -6.06
N ILE A 147 2.41 0.61 -5.09
CA ILE A 147 3.40 -0.45 -4.88
C ILE A 147 3.58 -1.31 -6.15
N PRO A 148 2.56 -2.03 -6.64
CA PRO A 148 2.68 -2.82 -7.87
C PRO A 148 2.93 -1.95 -9.11
N ALA A 149 2.48 -0.68 -9.13
CA ALA A 149 2.75 0.20 -10.26
C ALA A 149 4.24 0.51 -10.41
N VAL A 150 4.93 0.86 -9.32
CA VAL A 150 6.38 1.07 -9.33
C VAL A 150 7.12 -0.21 -9.70
N MET A 151 6.67 -1.38 -9.22
CA MET A 151 7.28 -2.67 -9.61
C MET A 151 7.23 -2.90 -11.12
N ALA A 152 6.05 -2.75 -11.73
CA ALA A 152 5.87 -2.95 -13.17
C ALA A 152 6.64 -1.89 -13.97
N ALA A 153 6.54 -0.62 -13.56
CA ALA A 153 7.22 0.50 -14.21
C ALA A 153 8.74 0.34 -14.18
N LEU A 154 9.32 -0.05 -13.03
CA LEU A 154 10.75 -0.29 -12.89
C LEU A 154 11.26 -1.36 -13.87
N VAL A 155 10.55 -2.48 -13.97
CA VAL A 155 10.90 -3.56 -14.90
C VAL A 155 10.76 -3.10 -16.34
N ALA A 156 9.65 -2.43 -16.68
CA ALA A 156 9.40 -1.96 -18.04
C ALA A 156 10.43 -0.92 -18.48
N HIS A 157 10.78 0.00 -17.59
CA HIS A 157 11.76 1.05 -17.82
C HIS A 157 13.17 0.48 -18.00
N LYS A 158 13.56 -0.49 -17.16
CA LYS A 158 14.91 -1.09 -17.19
C LYS A 158 15.11 -2.00 -18.40
N LEU A 159 14.10 -2.81 -18.73
CA LEU A 159 14.21 -3.81 -19.80
C LEU A 159 13.74 -3.31 -21.15
N LYS A 160 13.12 -2.12 -21.22
CA LYS A 160 12.51 -1.56 -22.42
C LYS A 160 11.52 -2.53 -23.08
N ARG A 161 10.78 -3.27 -22.24
CA ARG A 161 9.76 -4.26 -22.63
C ARG A 161 8.54 -4.10 -21.73
N PRO A 162 7.32 -4.43 -22.20
CA PRO A 162 6.15 -4.45 -21.33
C PRO A 162 6.34 -5.38 -20.12
N ALA A 163 5.85 -4.95 -18.96
CA ALA A 163 5.89 -5.71 -17.72
C ALA A 163 4.52 -5.72 -17.05
N ARG A 164 4.11 -6.87 -16.53
CA ARG A 164 2.82 -7.04 -15.84
C ARG A 164 3.04 -7.63 -14.46
N VAL A 165 2.35 -7.09 -13.48
CA VAL A 165 2.24 -7.65 -12.13
C VAL A 165 0.77 -7.83 -11.78
N VAL A 166 0.43 -9.00 -11.25
CA VAL A 166 -0.89 -9.29 -10.69
C VAL A 166 -0.64 -10.02 -9.38
N PHE A 167 -1.16 -9.48 -8.29
CA PHE A 167 -1.01 -10.12 -7.00
C PHE A 167 -1.96 -11.31 -6.86
N SER A 168 -1.44 -12.40 -6.27
CA SER A 168 -2.31 -13.43 -5.73
C SER A 168 -3.12 -12.84 -4.57
N LYS A 169 -4.27 -13.44 -4.22
CA LYS A 169 -5.08 -12.93 -3.11
C LYS A 169 -4.30 -12.89 -1.79
N ASP A 170 -3.45 -13.89 -1.56
CA ASP A 170 -2.59 -13.97 -0.38
C ASP A 170 -1.51 -12.88 -0.36
N ASP A 171 -0.88 -12.60 -1.51
CA ASP A 171 0.13 -11.55 -1.60
C ASP A 171 -0.53 -10.16 -1.42
N ASP A 172 -1.74 -9.98 -1.96
CA ASP A 172 -2.51 -8.74 -1.84
C ASP A 172 -2.82 -8.42 -0.37
N MET A 173 -3.48 -9.33 0.33
CA MET A 173 -3.90 -9.16 1.74
C MET A 173 -2.72 -8.96 2.72
N LYS A 174 -1.51 -9.39 2.33
CA LYS A 174 -0.28 -9.18 3.12
C LYS A 174 0.37 -7.83 2.85
N THR A 175 0.14 -7.24 1.68
CA THR A 175 0.95 -6.10 1.20
C THR A 175 0.20 -4.78 1.25
N THR A 176 -1.12 -4.79 1.02
CA THR A 176 -1.88 -3.56 0.73
C THR A 176 -2.48 -2.88 1.95
N GLY A 177 -2.26 -3.42 3.15
CA GLY A 177 -2.87 -2.86 4.36
C GLY A 177 -4.40 -2.93 4.34
N LYS A 178 -5.04 -2.39 5.37
CA LYS A 178 -6.47 -2.59 5.63
C LYS A 178 -7.04 -1.49 6.50
N ARG A 179 -8.33 -1.58 6.83
CA ARG A 179 -8.95 -0.67 7.82
C ARG A 179 -8.17 -0.72 9.14
N HIS A 180 -7.96 0.46 9.72
CA HIS A 180 -7.29 0.60 11.02
C HIS A 180 -8.07 -0.18 12.10
N PRO A 181 -7.38 -0.98 12.94
CA PRO A 181 -7.96 -1.62 14.12
C PRO A 181 -8.21 -0.63 15.27
#